data_AF-A0A9D6Z161-F1
#
_entry.id   AF-A0A9D6Z161-F1
#
_cell.length_a   1.000
_cell.length_b   1.000
_cell.length_c   1.000
_cell.angle_alpha   90.00
_cell.angle_beta   90.00
_cell.angle_gamma   90.00
#
_symmetry.space_group_name_H-M   'P 1'
#
loop_
_entity.id
_entity.type
_entity.pdbx_description
1 polymer ?
#
loop_
_entity_poly.entity_id
_entity_poly.type
_entity_poly.pdbx_seq_one_letter_code
_entity_poly.pdbx_strand_id
1 'polypeptide(L)'
;MLALWISFFAYWRHNPGASVTANLSGNLAAPFSLVMCAAVIRNHRRAKLEHDWLDWACYALVGGTFIWWRVTALAVSTYVVCQIAMTLGYVRLIIHLAFQAEENTEPMLSWVVVLLGNILAVPKAVAADDGLALIFLARTIGLPAIVLGLMLRLECRRFATEALAYLDAENDYNDHE
;
A
#
# COMPACT_ATOMS: atom_id res chain seq x y z
N MET A 1 0.61 -2.20 8.74
CA MET A 1 2.04 -2.54 8.98
C MET A 1 2.24 -3.84 9.72
N LEU A 2 1.59 -4.04 10.87
CA LEU A 2 1.73 -5.29 11.63
C LEU A 2 1.38 -6.54 10.79
N ALA A 3 0.34 -6.46 9.94
CA ALA A 3 -0.04 -7.53 9.00
C ALA A 3 1.06 -7.92 8.00
N LEU A 4 1.85 -6.95 7.52
CA LEU A 4 2.97 -7.20 6.60
C LEU A 4 4.07 -8.00 7.30
N TRP A 5 4.41 -7.63 8.54
CA TRP A 5 5.40 -8.34 9.34
C TRP A 5 4.92 -9.74 9.75
N ILE A 6 3.65 -9.87 10.13
CA ILE A 6 3.06 -11.18 10.46
C ILE A 6 3.08 -12.09 9.23
N SER A 7 2.66 -11.57 8.07
CA SER A 7 2.72 -12.31 6.80
C SER A 7 4.16 -12.72 6.44
N PHE A 8 5.13 -11.83 6.65
CA PHE A 8 6.55 -12.11 6.40
C PHE A 8 7.07 -13.25 7.29
N PHE A 9 6.84 -13.19 8.60
CA PHE A 9 7.32 -14.23 9.51
C PHE A 9 6.57 -15.56 9.36
N ALA A 10 5.26 -15.52 9.06
CA ALA A 10 4.49 -16.73 8.77
C ALA A 10 5.02 -17.45 7.53
N TYR A 11 5.32 -16.70 6.46
CA TYR A 11 5.93 -17.25 5.24
C TYR A 11 7.34 -17.79 5.49
N TRP A 12 8.18 -17.08 6.24
CA TRP A 12 9.52 -17.53 6.61
C TRP A 12 9.50 -18.88 7.33
N ARG A 13 8.57 -19.03 8.29
CA ARG A 13 8.41 -20.29 9.04
C ARG A 13 7.96 -21.44 8.15
N HIS A 14 7.21 -21.16 7.09
CA HIS A 14 6.76 -22.17 6.14
C HIS A 14 7.87 -22.60 5.17
N ASN A 15 8.78 -21.69 4.81
CA ASN A 15 9.87 -21.91 3.85
C ASN A 15 11.28 -21.71 4.46
N PRO A 16 11.74 -22.60 5.36
CA PRO A 16 12.99 -22.42 6.13
C PRO A 16 14.30 -22.47 5.30
N GLY A 17 14.24 -22.77 4.00
CA GLY A 17 15.40 -22.79 3.10
C GLY A 17 15.54 -21.57 2.18
N ALA A 18 14.59 -20.62 2.21
CA ALA A 18 14.64 -19.45 1.36
C ALA A 18 15.71 -18.46 1.85
N SER A 19 16.63 -18.04 0.96
CA SER A 19 17.68 -17.08 1.32
C SER A 19 17.10 -15.74 1.76
N VAL A 20 17.79 -15.05 2.69
CA VAL A 20 17.40 -13.72 3.20
C VAL A 20 17.13 -12.76 2.04
N THR A 21 17.95 -12.81 0.97
CA THR A 21 17.82 -11.99 -0.23
C THR A 21 16.67 -12.43 -1.15
N ALA A 22 16.35 -13.73 -1.25
CA ALA A 22 15.16 -14.19 -1.96
C ALA A 22 13.88 -13.68 -1.25
N ASN A 23 13.85 -13.74 0.08
CA ASN A 23 12.76 -13.24 0.91
C ASN A 23 12.65 -11.70 0.91
N LEU A 24 13.77 -10.97 1.02
CA LEU A 24 13.79 -9.50 0.92
C LEU A 24 13.40 -9.02 -0.47
N SER A 25 13.81 -9.72 -1.53
CA SER A 25 13.42 -9.37 -2.90
C SER A 25 11.94 -9.64 -3.18
N GLY A 26 11.35 -10.69 -2.57
CA GLY A 26 9.91 -10.97 -2.63
C GLY A 26 9.08 -10.09 -1.69
N ASN A 27 9.69 -9.49 -0.67
CA ASN A 27 9.04 -8.66 0.35
C ASN A 27 9.82 -7.36 0.61
N LEU A 28 10.10 -6.58 -0.43
CA LEU A 28 10.58 -5.18 -0.28
C LEU A 28 9.63 -4.34 0.60
N ALA A 29 8.39 -4.80 0.76
CA ALA A 29 7.40 -4.27 1.69
C ALA A 29 7.85 -4.27 3.16
N ALA A 30 8.73 -5.16 3.61
CA ALA A 30 9.21 -5.19 4.99
C ALA A 30 10.11 -3.97 5.33
N PRO A 31 11.21 -3.68 4.60
CA PRO A 31 11.95 -2.44 4.80
C PRO A 31 11.11 -1.18 4.46
N PHE A 32 10.23 -1.23 3.44
CA PHE A 32 9.30 -0.12 3.16
C PHE A 32 8.33 0.17 4.31
N SER A 33 7.91 -0.86 5.04
CA SER A 33 7.02 -0.69 6.18
C SER A 33 7.66 0.09 7.33
N LEU A 34 9.00 0.10 7.45
CA LEU A 34 9.71 0.93 8.42
C LEU A 34 9.67 2.41 8.03
N VAL A 35 9.88 2.72 6.75
CA VAL A 35 9.76 4.09 6.22
C VAL A 35 8.33 4.61 6.41
N MET A 36 7.35 3.77 6.09
CA MET A 36 5.95 4.11 6.29
C MET A 36 5.60 4.21 7.79
N CYS A 37 6.19 3.38 8.67
CA CYS A 37 6.01 3.49 10.14
C CYS A 37 6.50 4.86 10.63
N ALA A 38 7.68 5.29 10.17
CA ALA A 38 8.20 6.61 10.51
C ALA A 38 7.28 7.74 10.03
N ALA A 39 6.68 7.60 8.84
CA ALA A 39 5.70 8.56 8.31
C ALA A 39 4.42 8.60 9.15
N VAL A 40 3.87 7.45 9.55
CA VAL A 40 2.67 7.35 10.40
C VAL A 40 2.94 7.93 11.79
N ILE A 41 4.06 7.59 12.42
CA ILE A 41 4.44 8.13 13.74
C ILE A 41 4.59 9.66 13.66
N ARG A 42 5.22 10.16 12.59
CA ARG A 42 5.37 11.60 12.36
C ARG A 42 4.01 12.30 12.18
N ASN A 43 3.09 11.71 11.44
CA ASN A 43 1.74 12.26 11.22
C ASN A 43 0.86 12.18 12.48
N HIS A 44 0.97 11.10 13.26
CA HIS A 44 0.27 10.95 14.53
C HIS A 44 0.72 11.99 15.57
N ARG A 45 2.04 12.24 15.66
CA ARG A 45 2.60 13.32 16.50
C ARG A 45 2.14 14.71 16.11
N ARG A 46 1.61 14.90 14.89
CA ARG A 46 1.07 16.16 14.38
C ARG A 46 -0.46 16.26 14.52
N ALA A 47 -1.12 15.31 15.19
CA ALA A 47 -2.56 15.27 15.47
C ALA A 47 -3.47 15.33 14.22
N LYS A 48 -2.98 14.94 13.04
CA LYS A 48 -3.75 14.99 11.78
C LYS A 48 -4.49 13.68 11.42
N LEU A 49 -4.47 12.67 12.29
CA LEU A 49 -5.05 11.37 11.97
C LEU A 49 -6.34 11.17 12.77
N GLU A 50 -7.47 11.48 12.15
CA GLU A 50 -8.77 11.00 12.61
C GLU A 50 -8.91 9.52 12.24
N HIS A 51 -9.34 8.68 13.17
CA HIS A 51 -9.52 7.24 12.95
C HIS A 51 -11.00 6.93 12.84
N ASP A 52 -11.37 6.27 11.74
CA ASP A 52 -12.74 5.80 11.51
C ASP A 52 -12.93 4.38 12.07
N TRP A 53 -14.18 3.91 12.18
CA TRP A 53 -14.51 2.56 12.64
C TRP A 53 -13.84 1.46 11.79
N LEU A 54 -13.64 1.72 10.49
CA LEU A 54 -12.92 0.83 9.58
C LEU A 54 -11.43 0.67 9.95
N ASP A 55 -10.79 1.70 10.52
CA ASP A 55 -9.40 1.61 10.99
C ASP A 55 -9.32 0.69 12.21
N TRP A 56 -10.26 0.85 13.15
CA TRP A 56 -10.38 -0.03 14.30
C TRP A 56 -10.69 -1.47 13.91
N ALA A 57 -11.57 -1.69 12.93
CA ALA A 57 -11.83 -3.02 12.39
C ALA A 57 -10.57 -3.64 11.76
N CYS A 58 -9.78 -2.86 11.02
CA CYS A 58 -8.50 -3.31 10.48
C CYS A 58 -7.49 -3.64 11.59
N TYR A 59 -7.37 -2.81 12.62
CA TYR A 59 -6.48 -3.09 13.76
C TYR A 59 -6.92 -4.34 14.53
N ALA A 60 -8.21 -4.50 14.78
CA ALA A 60 -8.78 -5.66 15.44
C ALA A 60 -8.55 -6.93 14.61
N LEU A 61 -8.76 -6.89 13.30
CA LEU A 61 -8.52 -8.01 12.39
C LEU A 61 -7.04 -8.43 12.42
N VAL A 62 -6.13 -7.45 12.34
CA VAL A 62 -4.68 -7.72 12.35
C VAL A 62 -4.21 -8.24 13.72
N GLY A 63 -4.73 -7.70 14.82
CA GLY A 63 -4.49 -8.20 16.17
C GLY A 63 -5.03 -9.62 16.38
N GLY A 64 -6.25 -9.89 15.92
CA GLY A 64 -6.86 -11.21 15.93
C GLY A 64 -6.07 -12.23 15.11
N THR A 65 -5.57 -11.82 13.94
CA THR A 65 -4.71 -12.65 13.09
C THR A 65 -3.40 -13.01 13.78
N PHE A 66 -2.80 -12.07 14.52
CA PHE A 66 -1.61 -12.35 15.33
C PHE A 66 -1.87 -13.38 16.42
N ILE A 67 -2.96 -13.21 17.18
CA ILE A 67 -3.36 -14.15 18.24
C ILE A 67 -3.62 -15.53 17.63
N TRP A 68 -4.40 -15.59 16.54
CA TRP A 68 -4.69 -16.82 15.80
C TRP A 68 -3.42 -17.54 15.37
N TRP A 69 -2.45 -16.81 14.81
CA TRP A 69 -1.17 -17.39 14.39
C TRP A 69 -0.40 -17.99 15.56
N ARG A 70 -0.37 -17.30 16.71
CA ARG A 70 0.33 -17.79 17.91
C ARG A 70 -0.33 -19.03 18.51
N VAL A 71 -1.64 -19.17 18.40
CA VAL A 71 -2.39 -20.35 18.91
C VAL A 71 -2.32 -21.53 17.95
N THR A 72 -2.55 -21.31 16.66
CA THR A 72 -2.69 -22.42 15.69
C THR A 72 -1.39 -22.84 15.03
N ALA A 73 -0.39 -21.95 14.98
CA ALA A 73 0.84 -22.11 14.20
C ALA A 73 0.62 -22.42 12.69
N LEU A 74 -0.61 -22.26 12.17
CA LEU A 74 -0.95 -22.53 10.78
C LEU A 74 -0.57 -21.34 9.89
N ALA A 75 0.64 -21.41 9.33
CA ALA A 75 1.22 -20.35 8.51
C ALA A 75 0.35 -19.95 7.31
N VAL A 76 -0.22 -20.93 6.59
CA VAL A 76 -1.04 -20.68 5.39
C VAL A 76 -2.32 -19.92 5.73
N SER A 77 -3.06 -20.35 6.76
CA SER A 77 -4.29 -19.65 7.17
C SER A 77 -4.01 -18.22 7.61
N THR A 78 -2.94 -18.02 8.39
CA THR A 78 -2.49 -16.70 8.85
C THR A 78 -2.15 -15.81 7.67
N TYR A 79 -1.43 -16.35 6.69
CA TYR A 79 -1.07 -15.64 5.47
C TYR A 79 -2.31 -15.17 4.71
N VAL A 80 -3.28 -16.05 4.47
CA VAL A 80 -4.54 -15.70 3.77
C VAL A 80 -5.31 -14.60 4.51
N VAL A 81 -5.45 -14.70 5.83
CA VAL A 81 -6.15 -13.67 6.61
C VAL A 81 -5.41 -12.32 6.54
N CYS A 82 -4.07 -12.33 6.61
CA CYS A 82 -3.27 -11.12 6.38
C CYS A 82 -3.51 -10.53 4.98
N GLN A 83 -3.59 -11.35 3.93
CA GLN A 83 -3.88 -10.87 2.57
C GLN A 83 -5.25 -10.20 2.49
N ILE A 84 -6.28 -10.77 3.13
CA ILE A 84 -7.62 -10.18 3.21
C ILE A 84 -7.56 -8.84 3.93
N ALA A 85 -6.94 -8.79 5.12
CA ALA A 85 -6.81 -7.57 5.91
C ALA A 85 -6.11 -6.45 5.15
N MET A 86 -5.00 -6.78 4.47
CA MET A 86 -4.28 -5.80 3.65
C MET A 86 -5.14 -5.34 2.47
N THR A 87 -5.87 -6.23 1.82
CA THR A 87 -6.75 -5.89 0.67
C THR A 87 -7.85 -4.92 1.09
N LEU A 88 -8.47 -5.13 2.24
CA LEU A 88 -9.44 -4.17 2.79
C LEU A 88 -8.84 -2.78 3.00
N GLY A 89 -7.61 -2.70 3.51
CA GLY A 89 -6.89 -1.43 3.65
C GLY A 89 -6.69 -0.70 2.31
N TYR A 90 -6.38 -1.44 1.24
CA TYR A 90 -6.29 -0.86 -0.11
C TYR A 90 -7.63 -0.44 -0.68
N VAL A 91 -8.68 -1.23 -0.48
CA VAL A 91 -10.04 -0.88 -0.93
C VAL A 91 -10.46 0.46 -0.33
N ARG A 92 -10.21 0.67 0.97
CA ARG A 92 -10.49 1.97 1.61
C ARG A 92 -9.70 3.11 0.99
N LEU A 93 -8.38 2.93 0.78
CA LEU A 93 -7.56 3.94 0.13
C LEU A 93 -8.05 4.26 -1.29
N ILE A 94 -8.43 3.24 -2.04
CA ILE A 94 -9.00 3.37 -3.40
C ILE A 94 -10.31 4.16 -3.33
N ILE A 95 -11.23 3.83 -2.42
CA ILE A 95 -12.49 4.57 -2.25
C ILE A 95 -12.21 6.03 -1.93
N HIS A 96 -11.28 6.30 -1.01
CA HIS A 96 -10.89 7.66 -0.65
C HIS A 96 -10.35 8.43 -1.86
N LEU A 97 -9.34 7.89 -2.57
CA LEU A 97 -8.74 8.55 -3.75
C LEU A 97 -9.70 8.66 -4.95
N ALA A 98 -10.63 7.72 -5.10
CA ALA A 98 -11.56 7.71 -6.21
C ALA A 98 -12.69 8.73 -6.01
N PHE A 99 -13.24 8.82 -4.78
CA PHE A 99 -14.52 9.49 -4.53
C PHE A 99 -14.47 10.63 -3.52
N GLN A 100 -13.47 10.71 -2.64
CA GLN A 100 -13.45 11.66 -1.52
C GLN A 100 -12.32 12.67 -1.60
N ALA A 101 -11.16 12.29 -2.14
CA ALA A 101 -9.98 13.13 -2.20
C ALA A 101 -10.09 14.16 -3.34
N GLU A 102 -9.88 15.43 -3.00
CA GLU A 102 -9.73 16.53 -3.97
C GLU A 102 -8.29 16.65 -4.47
N GLU A 103 -7.33 16.36 -3.60
CA GLU A 103 -5.90 16.40 -3.89
C GLU A 103 -5.19 15.10 -3.47
N ASN A 104 -4.02 14.85 -4.08
CA ASN A 104 -3.19 13.72 -3.70
C ASN A 104 -2.32 14.08 -2.47
N THR A 105 -2.63 13.50 -1.32
CA THR A 105 -1.86 13.70 -0.08
C THR A 105 -0.76 12.66 0.12
N GLU A 106 -0.67 11.66 -0.75
CA GLU A 106 0.19 10.50 -0.58
C GLU A 106 1.47 10.59 -1.43
N PRO A 107 2.61 10.05 -0.94
CA PRO A 107 3.88 10.13 -1.66
C PRO A 107 3.90 9.16 -2.86
N MET A 108 3.56 9.66 -4.05
CA MET A 108 3.46 8.86 -5.28
C MET A 108 4.73 8.04 -5.58
N LEU A 109 5.92 8.60 -5.34
CA LEU A 109 7.20 7.89 -5.54
C LEU A 109 7.30 6.62 -4.69
N SER A 110 6.80 6.64 -3.46
CA SER A 110 6.78 5.46 -2.59
C SER A 110 5.94 4.34 -3.21
N TRP A 111 4.80 4.68 -3.80
CA TRP A 111 3.93 3.73 -4.48
C TRP A 111 4.55 3.17 -5.76
N VAL A 112 5.27 3.99 -6.53
CA VAL A 112 6.03 3.55 -7.72
C VAL A 112 7.10 2.52 -7.32
N VAL A 113 7.88 2.81 -6.27
CA VAL A 113 8.92 1.88 -5.80
C VAL A 113 8.32 0.58 -5.29
N VAL A 114 7.18 0.63 -4.58
CA VAL A 114 6.44 -0.57 -4.16
C VAL A 114 6.00 -1.37 -5.37
N LEU A 115 5.39 -0.75 -6.38
CA LEU A 115 4.91 -1.44 -7.58
C LEU A 115 6.07 -2.11 -8.34
N LEU A 116 7.14 -1.37 -8.61
CA LEU A 116 8.33 -1.89 -9.30
C LEU A 116 8.98 -3.03 -8.52
N GLY A 117 9.09 -2.89 -7.20
CA GLY A 117 9.61 -3.95 -6.34
C GLY A 117 8.82 -5.25 -6.44
N ASN A 118 7.49 -5.18 -6.51
CA ASN A 118 6.64 -6.36 -6.68
C ASN A 118 6.73 -6.94 -8.11
N ILE A 119 6.80 -6.10 -9.14
CA ILE A 119 6.98 -6.58 -10.54
C ILE A 119 8.29 -7.35 -10.68
N LEU A 120 9.38 -6.84 -10.11
CA LEU A 120 10.71 -7.48 -10.15
C LEU A 120 10.76 -8.81 -9.38
N ALA A 121 9.80 -9.06 -8.47
CA ALA A 121 9.70 -10.31 -7.74
C ALA A 121 8.97 -11.43 -8.53
N VAL A 122 8.20 -11.10 -9.57
CA VAL A 122 7.41 -12.07 -10.35
C VAL A 122 8.25 -13.19 -10.96
N PRO A 123 9.39 -12.91 -11.64
CA PRO A 123 10.18 -13.98 -12.26
C PRO A 123 10.67 -15.03 -11.25
N LYS A 124 10.98 -14.60 -10.01
CA LYS A 124 11.41 -15.52 -8.95
C LYS A 124 10.29 -16.43 -8.47
N ALA A 125 9.08 -15.88 -8.29
CA ALA A 125 7.92 -16.66 -7.89
C ALA A 125 7.53 -17.69 -8.96
N VAL A 126 7.58 -17.31 -10.24
CA VAL A 126 7.33 -18.21 -11.37
C VAL A 126 8.38 -19.33 -11.42
N ALA A 127 9.67 -18.99 -11.29
CA ALA A 127 10.75 -19.98 -11.32
C ALA A 127 10.69 -20.99 -10.15
N ALA A 128 10.08 -20.59 -9.02
CA ALA A 128 9.91 -21.44 -7.85
C ALA A 128 8.59 -22.24 -7.84
N ASP A 129 7.72 -22.07 -8.83
CA ASP A 129 6.37 -22.63 -8.89
C ASP A 129 5.54 -22.37 -7.60
N ASP A 130 5.76 -21.21 -6.98
CA ASP A 130 5.10 -20.83 -5.72
C ASP A 130 3.77 -20.12 -6.00
N GLY A 131 2.69 -20.90 -6.07
CA GLY A 131 1.34 -20.38 -6.30
C GLY A 131 0.88 -19.36 -5.24
N LEU A 132 1.31 -19.48 -3.98
CA LEU A 132 0.95 -18.52 -2.94
C LEU A 132 1.65 -17.18 -3.15
N ALA A 133 2.93 -17.21 -3.52
CA ALA A 133 3.68 -16.01 -3.89
C ALA A 133 3.08 -15.33 -5.12
N LEU A 134 2.64 -16.09 -6.13
CA LEU A 134 2.01 -15.54 -7.33
C LEU A 134 0.67 -14.86 -7.01
N ILE A 135 -0.19 -15.46 -6.17
CA ILE A 135 -1.45 -14.83 -5.74
C ILE A 135 -1.17 -13.51 -5.00
N PHE A 136 -0.18 -13.50 -4.12
CA PHE A 136 0.23 -12.28 -3.43
C PHE A 136 0.73 -11.21 -4.38
N LEU A 137 1.60 -11.57 -5.32
CA LEU A 137 2.16 -10.64 -6.30
C LEU A 137 1.08 -10.08 -7.22
N ALA A 138 0.12 -10.89 -7.66
CA ALA A 138 -1.02 -10.40 -8.43
C ALA A 138 -1.76 -9.29 -7.68
N ARG A 139 -1.99 -9.49 -6.38
CA ARG A 139 -2.65 -8.51 -5.51
C ARG A 139 -1.79 -7.27 -5.22
N THR A 140 -0.49 -7.44 -4.95
CA THR A 140 0.44 -6.34 -4.66
C THR A 140 0.93 -5.61 -5.91
N ILE A 141 0.61 -6.09 -7.11
CA ILE A 141 0.80 -5.35 -8.35
C ILE A 141 -0.51 -4.64 -8.71
N GLY A 142 -1.63 -5.38 -8.73
CA GLY A 142 -2.93 -4.85 -9.15
C GLY A 142 -3.41 -3.68 -8.30
N LEU A 143 -3.41 -3.82 -6.97
CA LEU A 143 -3.95 -2.77 -6.10
C LEU A 143 -3.07 -1.50 -6.08
N PRO A 144 -1.74 -1.56 -5.95
CA PRO A 144 -0.90 -0.36 -6.12
C PRO A 144 -0.99 0.30 -7.48
N ALA A 145 -1.15 -0.47 -8.57
CA ALA A 145 -1.34 0.11 -9.90
C ALA A 145 -2.63 0.94 -9.99
N ILE A 146 -3.73 0.43 -9.42
CA ILE A 146 -4.99 1.18 -9.31
C ILE A 146 -4.80 2.46 -8.49
N VAL A 147 -4.15 2.34 -7.32
CA VAL A 147 -3.86 3.47 -6.43
C VAL A 147 -3.03 4.54 -7.15
N LEU A 148 -1.96 4.15 -7.85
CA LEU A 148 -1.14 5.07 -8.66
C LEU A 148 -1.93 5.74 -9.77
N GLY A 149 -2.79 4.99 -10.47
CA GLY A 149 -3.66 5.57 -11.50
C GLY A 149 -4.60 6.64 -10.94
N LEU A 150 -5.15 6.42 -9.75
CA LEU A 150 -6.00 7.41 -9.06
C LEU A 150 -5.20 8.63 -8.60
N MET A 151 -3.98 8.43 -8.06
CA MET A 151 -3.10 9.54 -7.68
C MET A 151 -2.74 10.41 -8.89
N LEU A 152 -2.34 9.78 -10.00
CA LEU A 152 -2.04 10.48 -11.25
C LEU A 152 -3.25 11.29 -11.75
N ARG A 153 -4.46 10.73 -11.68
CA ARG A 153 -5.69 11.44 -12.02
C ARG A 153 -5.87 12.71 -11.19
N LEU A 154 -5.63 12.65 -9.88
CA LEU A 154 -5.76 13.81 -8.99
C LEU A 154 -4.69 14.87 -9.29
N GLU A 155 -3.44 14.46 -9.50
CA GLU A 155 -2.35 15.38 -9.89
C GLU A 155 -2.64 16.09 -11.22
N CYS A 156 -3.08 15.35 -12.25
CA CYS A 156 -3.43 15.94 -13.54
C CYS A 156 -4.59 16.94 -13.42
N ARG A 157 -5.60 16.67 -12.59
CA ARG A 157 -6.70 17.61 -12.34
C ARG A 157 -6.23 18.89 -11.67
N ARG A 158 -5.33 18.77 -10.69
CA ARG A 158 -4.74 19.93 -10.01
C ARG A 158 -3.97 20.80 -11.00
N PHE A 159 -3.05 20.22 -11.78
CA PHE A 159 -2.29 20.97 -12.78
C PHE A 159 -3.19 21.64 -13.82
N ALA A 160 -4.25 20.97 -14.28
CA ALA A 160 -5.21 21.56 -15.20
C ALA A 160 -5.95 22.76 -14.59
N THR A 161 -6.33 22.67 -13.30
CA THR A 161 -7.02 23.75 -12.59
C THR A 161 -6.10 24.95 -12.37
N GLU A 162 -4.84 24.71 -11.98
CA GLU A 162 -3.82 25.75 -11.83
C GLU A 162 -3.52 26.46 -13.16
N ALA A 163 -3.42 25.71 -14.26
CA ALA A 163 -3.20 26.26 -15.59
C ALA A 163 -4.37 27.13 -16.07
N LEU A 164 -5.62 26.70 -15.83
CA LEU A 164 -6.80 27.51 -16.16
C LEU A 164 -6.86 28.79 -15.35
N ALA A 165 -6.61 28.73 -14.04
CA ALA A 165 -6.60 29.91 -13.18
C ALA A 165 -5.53 30.93 -13.60
N TYR A 166 -4.37 30.47 -14.07
CA TYR A 166 -3.33 31.34 -14.62
C TYR A 166 -3.79 32.05 -15.90
N LEU A 167 -4.44 31.34 -16.82
CA LEU A 167 -4.93 31.92 -18.07
C LEU A 167 -6.05 32.94 -17.85
N ASP A 168 -6.95 32.66 -16.90
CA ASP A 168 -8.02 33.60 -16.53
C ASP A 168 -7.44 34.89 -15.95
N ALA A 169 -6.41 34.79 -15.09
CA ALA A 169 -5.72 35.96 -14.53
C ALA A 169 -4.94 36.76 -15.59
N GLU A 170 -4.36 36.10 -16.59
CA GLU A 170 -3.66 36.76 -17.69
C GLU A 170 -4.64 37.51 -18.61
N ASN A 171 -5.82 36.96 -18.88
CA ASN A 171 -6.86 37.63 -19.68
C ASN A 171 -7.42 38.87 -18.96
N ASP A 172 -7.70 38.76 -17.65
CA ASP A 172 -8.22 39.89 -16.85
C ASP A 172 -7.22 41.06 -16.79
N TYR A 173 -5.91 40.76 -16.74
CA TYR A 173 -4.87 41.77 -16.83
C TYR A 173 -4.89 42.51 -18.18
N ASN A 174 -5.03 41.77 -19.28
CA ASN A 174 -5.01 42.35 -20.63
C ASN A 174 -6.27 43.17 -20.97
N ASP A 175 -7.43 42.87 -20.37
CA ASP A 175 -8.67 43.61 -20.57
C ASP A 175 -8.68 45.00 -19.88
N HIS A 176 -7.67 45.28 -19.05
CA HIS A 176 -7.54 46.53 -18.27
C HIS A 176 -6.42 47.47 -18.76
N GLU A 177 -5.69 47.12 -19.82
CA GLU A 177 -4.74 48.01 -20.54
C GLU A 177 -5.40 48.72 -21.74
#